data_AF-A0A9E5Y2S3-F1
#
_entry.id   AF-A0A9E5Y2S3-F1
#
_cell.length_a   1.000
_cell.length_b   1.000
_cell.length_c   1.000
_cell.angle_alpha   90.00
_cell.angle_beta   90.00
_cell.angle_gamma   90.00
#
_symmetry.space_group_name_H-M   'P 1'
#
loop_
_entity.id
_entity.type
_entity.pdbx_description
1 polymer ?
#
loop_
_entity_poly.entity_id
_entity_poly.type
_entity_poly.pdbx_seq_one_letter_code
_entity_poly.pdbx_strand_id
1 'polypeptide(L)'
;MARPDFETFRELFLSCLAEHTGQEPSALAEKNWSEIGSREVRYGMLEAVKEKLREKYGVEFEANQRLVMIEGPVESAVIQAFHELSTICLMERINAKIRARMN
;
A
#
# COMPACT_ATOMS: atom_id res chain seq x y z
N MET A 1 3.80 -2.57 -17.75
CA MET A 1 3.12 -2.11 -16.52
C MET A 1 3.98 -1.05 -15.87
N ALA A 2 3.44 0.13 -15.60
CA ALA A 2 4.15 1.20 -14.92
C ALA A 2 3.76 1.14 -13.44
N ARG A 3 4.73 0.84 -12.57
CA ARG A 3 4.56 0.90 -11.13
C ARG A 3 4.30 2.37 -10.72
N PRO A 4 3.38 2.66 -9.77
CA PRO A 4 3.21 4.02 -9.28
C PRO A 4 4.50 4.50 -8.59
N ASP A 5 4.78 5.80 -8.73
CA ASP A 5 5.75 6.46 -7.87
C ASP A 5 5.20 6.61 -6.44
N PHE A 6 6.04 7.12 -5.54
CA PHE A 6 5.67 7.23 -4.12
C PHE A 6 4.50 8.18 -3.90
N GLU A 7 4.50 9.36 -4.54
CA GLU A 7 3.43 10.35 -4.35
C GLU A 7 2.09 9.80 -4.86
N THR A 8 2.07 9.18 -6.03
CA THR A 8 0.85 8.56 -6.58
C THR A 8 0.33 7.45 -5.67
N PHE A 9 1.22 6.61 -5.15
CA PHE A 9 0.86 5.56 -4.20
C PHE A 9 0.31 6.15 -2.90
N ARG A 10 0.97 7.17 -2.36
CA ARG A 10 0.59 7.88 -1.14
C ARG A 10 -0.80 8.52 -1.27
N GLU A 11 -1.04 9.24 -2.36
CA GLU A 11 -2.34 9.83 -2.65
C GLU A 11 -3.44 8.77 -2.76
N LEU A 12 -3.17 7.67 -3.46
CA LEU A 12 -4.11 6.54 -3.57
C LEU A 12 -4.41 5.94 -2.21
N PHE A 13 -3.39 5.71 -1.38
CA PHE A 13 -3.54 5.16 -0.05
C PHE A 13 -4.40 6.08 0.84
N LEU A 14 -4.04 7.36 0.92
CA LEU A 14 -4.77 8.33 1.74
C LEU A 14 -6.21 8.55 1.24
N SER A 15 -6.44 8.50 -0.07
CA SER A 15 -7.78 8.58 -0.66
C SER A 15 -8.64 7.38 -0.26
N CYS A 16 -8.08 6.15 -0.28
CA CYS A 16 -8.80 4.97 0.21
C CYS A 16 -9.17 5.08 1.69
N LEU A 17 -8.27 5.61 2.51
CA LEU A 17 -8.54 5.85 3.93
C LEU A 17 -9.62 6.92 4.13
N ALA A 18 -9.57 8.01 3.36
CA ALA A 18 -10.57 9.07 3.39
C ALA A 18 -11.96 8.54 3.02
N GLU A 19 -12.06 7.72 1.97
CA GLU A 19 -13.31 7.06 1.57
C GLU A 19 -13.90 6.19 2.69
N HIS A 20 -13.06 5.51 3.48
CA HIS A 20 -13.50 4.64 4.58
C HIS A 20 -13.83 5.37 5.87
N THR A 21 -13.12 6.48 6.16
CA THR A 21 -13.24 7.20 7.44
C THR A 21 -14.11 8.45 7.35
N GLY A 22 -14.38 8.95 6.15
CA GLY A 22 -15.01 10.25 5.93
C GLY A 22 -14.13 11.44 6.34
N GLN A 23 -12.82 11.25 6.49
CA GLN A 23 -11.88 12.28 6.92
C GLN A 23 -11.05 12.81 5.75
N GLU A 24 -10.57 14.04 5.88
CA GLU A 24 -9.69 14.65 4.87
C GLU A 24 -8.34 13.91 4.77
N PRO A 25 -7.84 13.60 3.55
CA PRO A 25 -6.58 12.87 3.33
C PRO A 25 -5.36 13.49 4.04
N SER A 26 -5.28 14.83 4.06
CA SER A 26 -4.19 15.56 4.71
C SER A 26 -4.18 15.38 6.23
N ALA A 27 -5.36 15.35 6.85
CA ALA A 27 -5.51 15.12 8.29
C ALA A 27 -5.23 13.67 8.68
N LEU A 28 -5.42 12.72 7.76
CA LEU A 28 -5.17 11.31 8.00
C LEU A 28 -3.67 10.99 8.06
N ALA A 29 -2.83 11.65 7.25
CA ALA A 29 -1.41 11.35 7.15
C ALA A 29 -0.67 11.44 8.50
N GLU A 30 -1.01 12.43 9.32
CA GLU A 30 -0.39 12.69 10.62
C GLU A 30 -1.02 11.90 11.78
N LYS A 31 -2.20 11.30 11.57
CA LYS A 31 -2.88 10.51 12.61
C LYS A 31 -2.15 9.21 12.89
N ASN A 32 -2.18 8.77 14.13
CA ASN A 32 -1.68 7.44 14.46
C ASN A 32 -2.48 6.38 13.72
N TRP A 33 -1.77 5.43 13.11
CA TRP A 33 -2.37 4.35 12.36
C TRP A 33 -3.34 3.55 13.23
N SER A 34 -3.01 3.31 14.49
CA SER A 34 -3.86 2.64 15.47
C SER A 34 -5.17 3.37 15.81
N GLU A 35 -5.27 4.67 15.54
CA GLU A 35 -6.47 5.48 15.81
C GLU A 35 -7.47 5.48 14.65
N ILE A 36 -7.05 5.01 13.46
CA ILE A 36 -7.90 4.96 12.26
C ILE A 36 -9.07 3.96 12.41
N GLY A 37 -8.93 2.97 13.28
CA GLY A 37 -9.99 2.02 13.59
C GLY A 37 -9.47 0.72 14.19
N SER A 38 -10.37 -0.26 14.30
CA SER A 38 -9.98 -1.59 14.77
C SER A 38 -8.97 -2.24 13.83
N ARG A 39 -8.37 -3.35 14.29
CA ARG A 39 -7.43 -4.13 13.47
C ARG A 39 -8.06 -4.58 12.16
N GLU A 40 -9.32 -5.00 12.22
CA GLU A 40 -10.12 -5.50 11.09
C GLU A 40 -10.39 -4.39 10.08
N VAL A 41 -10.70 -3.18 10.56
CA VAL A 41 -10.90 -2.00 9.70
C VAL A 41 -9.62 -1.65 8.94
N ARG A 42 -8.48 -1.61 9.65
CA ARG A 42 -7.18 -1.33 9.03
C ARG A 42 -6.76 -2.40 8.01
N TYR A 43 -7.06 -3.66 8.30
CA TYR A 43 -6.86 -4.73 7.34
C TYR A 43 -7.72 -4.55 6.08
N GLY A 44 -9.01 -4.24 6.25
CA GLY A 44 -9.91 -3.94 5.14
C GLY A 44 -9.44 -2.75 4.29
N MET A 45 -8.90 -1.71 4.91
CA MET A 45 -8.31 -0.57 4.20
C MET A 45 -7.10 -0.99 3.35
N LEU A 46 -6.19 -1.79 3.90
CA LEU A 46 -5.03 -2.30 3.15
C LEU A 46 -5.47 -3.17 1.96
N GLU A 47 -6.49 -3.99 2.14
CA GLU A 47 -7.09 -4.78 1.06
C GLU A 47 -7.71 -3.90 -0.02
N ALA A 48 -8.41 -2.82 0.34
CA ALA A 48 -8.95 -1.87 -0.62
C ALA A 48 -7.84 -1.17 -1.42
N VAL A 49 -6.76 -0.72 -0.75
CA VAL A 49 -5.59 -0.14 -1.43
C VAL A 49 -4.98 -1.18 -2.39
N LYS A 50 -4.83 -2.43 -1.94
CA LYS A 50 -4.31 -3.53 -2.77
C LYS A 50 -5.14 -3.72 -4.04
N GLU A 51 -6.46 -3.80 -3.93
CA GLU A 51 -7.33 -3.95 -5.09
C GLU A 51 -7.22 -2.78 -6.07
N LYS A 52 -7.21 -1.53 -5.58
CA LYS A 52 -7.03 -0.36 -6.46
C LYS A 52 -5.67 -0.37 -7.17
N LEU A 53 -4.61 -0.85 -6.52
CA LEU A 53 -3.29 -1.00 -7.16
C LEU A 53 -3.31 -2.07 -8.25
N ARG A 54 -3.95 -3.21 -7.97
CA ARG A 54 -4.10 -4.30 -8.94
C ARG A 54 -4.87 -3.84 -10.16
N GLU A 55 -5.99 -3.13 -9.97
CA GLU A 55 -6.84 -2.63 -11.06
C GLU A 55 -6.14 -1.56 -11.91
N LYS A 56 -5.48 -0.58 -11.28
CA LYS A 56 -4.88 0.56 -12.01
C LYS A 56 -3.51 0.27 -12.60
N TYR A 57 -2.69 -0.53 -11.91
CA TYR A 57 -1.26 -0.69 -12.23
C TYR A 57 -0.86 -2.14 -12.51
N GLY A 58 -1.73 -3.11 -12.22
CA GLY A 58 -1.42 -4.53 -12.37
C GLY A 58 -0.37 -5.03 -11.36
N VAL A 59 -0.17 -4.29 -10.26
CA VAL A 59 0.76 -4.64 -9.18
C VAL A 59 0.03 -4.59 -7.84
N GLU A 60 0.49 -5.37 -6.88
CA GLU A 60 -0.11 -5.41 -5.55
C GLU A 60 0.93 -5.72 -4.47
N PHE A 61 0.58 -5.43 -3.22
CA PHE A 61 1.33 -5.84 -2.03
C PHE A 61 0.46 -6.78 -1.18
N GLU A 62 1.06 -7.45 -0.21
CA GLU A 62 0.32 -8.32 0.71
C GLU A 62 -0.20 -7.50 1.90
N ALA A 63 -1.53 -7.42 2.08
CA ALA A 63 -2.07 -6.93 3.35
C ALA A 63 -1.74 -7.94 4.45
N ASN A 64 -0.75 -7.60 5.28
CA ASN A 64 -0.20 -8.50 6.29
C ASN A 64 -0.24 -7.88 7.69
N GLN A 65 -0.06 -8.73 8.71
CA GLN A 65 -0.14 -8.28 10.11
C GLN A 65 0.91 -7.21 10.47
N ARG A 66 2.07 -7.18 9.81
CA ARG A 66 3.11 -6.18 10.08
C ARG A 66 2.60 -4.80 9.70
N LEU A 67 2.01 -4.64 8.51
CA LEU A 67 1.39 -3.39 8.07
C LEU A 67 0.23 -2.95 8.97
N VAL A 68 -0.59 -3.90 9.42
CA VAL A 68 -1.72 -3.57 10.32
C VAL A 68 -1.26 -3.11 11.69
N MET A 69 -0.15 -3.63 12.20
CA MET A 69 0.35 -3.34 13.55
C MET A 69 1.39 -2.23 13.61
N ILE A 70 1.59 -1.47 12.52
CA ILE A 70 2.53 -0.34 12.52
C ILE A 70 2.14 0.64 13.64
N GLU A 71 3.13 0.97 14.45
CA GLU A 71 3.05 2.02 15.45
C GLU A 71 3.51 3.34 14.84
N GLY A 72 2.81 4.43 15.16
CA GLY A 72 3.08 5.75 14.63
C GLY A 72 2.08 6.19 13.55
N PRO A 73 2.41 7.25 12.80
CA PRO A 73 1.47 7.90 11.89
C PRO A 73 1.10 7.01 10.69
N VAL A 74 -0.03 7.29 10.06
CA VAL A 74 -0.47 6.67 8.79
C VAL A 74 0.65 6.76 7.74
N GLU A 75 1.39 7.87 7.71
CA GLU A 75 2.54 8.04 6.82
C GLU A 75 3.56 6.90 6.94
N SER A 76 3.82 6.39 8.15
CA SER A 76 4.69 5.24 8.36
C SER A 76 4.14 3.96 7.72
N ALA A 77 2.83 3.76 7.76
CA ALA A 77 2.16 2.65 7.06
C ALA A 77 2.24 2.78 5.54
N VAL A 78 2.09 4.00 5.01
CA VAL A 78 2.27 4.30 3.59
C VAL A 78 3.68 3.95 3.13
N ILE A 79 4.70 4.43 3.84
CA ILE A 79 6.11 4.20 3.51
C ILE A 79 6.42 2.69 3.51
N GLN A 80 5.98 1.97 4.55
CA GLN A 80 6.24 0.54 4.67
C GLN A 80 5.54 -0.26 3.56
N ALA A 81 4.28 0.03 3.27
CA ALA A 81 3.53 -0.64 2.20
C ALA A 81 4.13 -0.35 0.82
N PHE A 82 4.59 0.88 0.57
CA PHE A 82 5.28 1.22 -0.68
C PHE A 82 6.61 0.48 -0.81
N HIS A 83 7.36 0.31 0.28
CA HIS A 83 8.59 -0.47 0.27
C HIS A 83 8.34 -1.96 -0.04
N GLU A 84 7.29 -2.54 0.53
CA GLU A 84 6.87 -3.92 0.20
C GLU A 84 6.51 -4.06 -1.28
N LEU A 85 5.66 -3.18 -1.81
CA LEU A 85 5.32 -3.12 -3.23
C LEU A 85 6.57 -2.99 -4.11
N SER A 86 7.52 -2.15 -3.69
CA SER A 86 8.77 -1.93 -4.40
C SER A 86 9.60 -3.19 -4.53
N THR A 87 9.69 -3.92 -3.42
CA THR A 87 10.46 -5.15 -3.30
C THR A 87 9.85 -6.25 -4.18
N ILE A 88 8.52 -6.41 -4.14
CA ILE A 88 7.78 -7.36 -4.98
C ILE A 88 8.05 -7.07 -6.46
N CYS A 89 7.84 -5.82 -6.89
CA CYS A 89 8.06 -5.41 -8.28
C CYS A 89 9.50 -5.67 -8.74
N LEU A 90 10.49 -5.46 -7.87
CA LEU A 90 11.89 -5.73 -8.19
C LEU A 90 12.15 -7.23 -8.36
N MET A 91 11.64 -8.05 -7.44
CA MET A 91 11.78 -9.51 -7.51
C MET A 91 11.14 -10.08 -8.78
N GLU A 92 9.94 -9.62 -9.15
CA GLU A 92 9.27 -10.03 -10.38
C GLU A 92 10.08 -9.70 -11.64
N ARG A 93 10.69 -8.50 -11.69
CA ARG A 93 11.57 -8.10 -12.80
C ARG A 93 12.83 -8.95 -12.88
N ILE A 94 13.43 -9.30 -11.74
CA ILE A 94 14.59 -10.21 -11.69
C ILE A 94 14.19 -11.58 -12.23
N ASN A 95 13.08 -12.14 -11.73
CA ASN A 95 12.57 -13.45 -12.16
C ASN A 95 12.23 -13.48 -13.66
N ALA A 96 11.62 -12.41 -14.19
CA ALA A 96 11.35 -12.28 -15.62
C ALA A 96 12.64 -12.28 -16.46
N LYS A 97 13.69 -11.57 -16.02
CA LYS A 97 15.00 -11.59 -16.69
C LYS A 97 15.66 -12.96 -16.67
N ILE A 98 15.57 -13.69 -15.55
CA ILE A 98 16.10 -15.05 -15.43
C ILE A 98 15.38 -15.97 -16.41
N ARG A 99 14.03 -15.96 -16.41
CA ARG A 99 13.23 -16.77 -17.34
C ARG A 99 13.52 -16.48 -18.81
N ALA A 100 13.68 -15.20 -19.17
CA ALA A 100 14.01 -14.79 -20.54
C ALA A 100 15.40 -15.23 -21.01
N ARG A 101 16.30 -15.60 -20.10
CA ARG A 101 17.63 -16.15 -20.44
C ARG A 101 17.66 -17.68 -20.50
N MET A 102 16.61 -18.34 -19.96
CA MET A 102 16.49 -19.80 -19.94
C MET A 102 15.66 -20.35 -21.09
N ASN A 103 14.94 -19.48 -21.81
CA ASN A 103 14.28 -19.75 -23.09
C ASN A 103 15.13 -19.24 -24.25
#